data_AF-A0A6C0CVQ9-F1
#
_entry.id   AF-A0A6C0CVQ9-F1
#
_cell.length_a   1.000
_cell.length_b   1.000
_cell.length_c   1.000
_cell.angle_alpha   90.00
_cell.angle_beta   90.00
_cell.angle_gamma   90.00
#
_symmetry.space_group_name_H-M   'P 1'
#
loop_
_entity.id
_entity.type
_entity.pdbx_description
1 polymer ?
#
loop_
_entity_poly.entity_id
_entity_poly.type
_entity_poly.pdbx_seq_one_letter_code
_entity_poly.pdbx_strand_id
1 'polypeptide(L)'
;MDSHTNFPVTKYYRQQLSNTFSKIDEDTFNLRIETSHSIVLDVKIDATHIDQIMKLSWSPLNTNRSKKYYIKHSHDSSNNNSILYLHQYVMQLNNIDPPPPTTNNTGDDHSESSVESFTVGLSGHVFSVDSCGAAEHSQSDSVDTYSATENLDPDGTEFSVDTCGAAENPVPYGTEFSVDHINRDPLDNRLQNLRWATQSEQNQNTDKRKRQCTARELPTGIQQSDIPKWVNYNVETIVQSSGQSYDRCYFRIEKHPRLSKWTSTKSVEVTPQEKLAQTYHYMMKMGESFESIPEYIQNIIEKKNFDNDTLMEENGFILKRSMIPKYVNFVKPTEKRGCKFEIAIPGTKRVSTKGAKSITLEEKFNEMMMKLI
;
A
#
# COMPACT_ATOMS: atom_id res chain seq x y z
N MET A 1 -7.71 70.98 -14.72
CA MET A 1 -7.66 70.29 -13.43
C MET A 1 -8.51 69.05 -13.60
N ASP A 2 -7.90 67.91 -13.98
CA ASP A 2 -8.59 66.63 -13.96
C ASP A 2 -7.61 65.60 -13.39
N SER A 3 -7.75 65.38 -12.08
CA SER A 3 -6.99 64.40 -11.31
C SER A 3 -7.80 63.11 -11.23
N HIS A 4 -7.50 62.14 -12.09
CA HIS A 4 -7.93 60.76 -11.88
C HIS A 4 -6.82 60.00 -11.14
N THR A 5 -7.08 59.71 -9.88
CA THR A 5 -6.28 58.84 -9.01
C THR A 5 -6.54 57.38 -9.39
N ASN A 6 -5.48 56.67 -9.80
CA ASN A 6 -5.47 55.21 -9.92
C ASN A 6 -5.10 54.59 -8.56
N PHE A 7 -5.91 53.65 -8.09
CA PHE A 7 -5.54 52.76 -6.98
C PHE A 7 -5.06 51.40 -7.51
N PRO A 8 -4.05 50.76 -6.89
CA PRO A 8 -3.59 49.45 -7.29
C PRO A 8 -4.59 48.38 -6.79
N VAL A 9 -5.30 47.74 -7.72
CA VAL A 9 -6.06 46.53 -7.42
C VAL A 9 -5.09 45.36 -7.34
N THR A 10 -4.99 44.74 -6.18
CA THR A 10 -4.34 43.44 -5.99
C THR A 10 -5.02 42.40 -6.88
N LYS A 11 -4.34 41.97 -7.94
CA LYS A 11 -4.77 40.92 -8.87
C LYS A 11 -4.80 39.56 -8.16
N TYR A 12 -5.93 39.21 -7.56
CA TYR A 12 -6.33 37.81 -7.43
C TYR A 12 -7.21 37.47 -8.64
N TYR A 13 -6.68 36.68 -9.58
CA TYR A 13 -7.44 36.17 -10.72
C TYR A 13 -8.60 35.29 -10.19
N ARG A 14 -9.81 35.86 -10.03
CA ARG A 14 -11.03 35.05 -10.07
C ARG A 14 -11.10 34.47 -11.47
N GLN A 15 -10.79 33.18 -11.63
CA GLN A 15 -11.13 32.47 -12.85
C GLN A 15 -12.66 32.49 -12.94
N GLN A 16 -13.21 33.32 -13.84
CA GLN A 16 -14.63 33.28 -14.15
C GLN A 16 -14.88 31.95 -14.86
N LEU A 17 -15.79 31.16 -14.31
CA LEU A 17 -16.33 29.98 -14.98
C LEU A 17 -17.44 30.47 -15.91
N SER A 18 -17.40 30.04 -17.17
CA SER A 18 -18.53 30.17 -18.08
C SER A 18 -19.19 28.81 -18.23
N ASN A 19 -20.52 28.83 -18.19
CA ASN A 19 -21.35 27.65 -18.38
C ASN A 19 -22.05 27.83 -19.73
N THR A 20 -22.00 26.83 -20.58
CA THR A 20 -22.72 26.81 -21.85
C THR A 20 -23.54 25.53 -21.95
N PHE A 21 -24.79 25.69 -22.37
CA PHE A 21 -25.68 24.57 -22.70
C PHE A 21 -25.85 24.56 -24.20
N SER A 22 -25.58 23.43 -24.84
CA SER A 22 -25.85 23.23 -26.26
C SER A 22 -26.77 22.04 -26.44
N LYS A 23 -27.92 22.24 -27.10
CA LYS A 23 -28.86 21.16 -27.38
C LYS A 23 -28.22 20.18 -28.37
N ILE A 24 -28.29 18.88 -28.07
CA ILE A 24 -27.82 17.82 -28.99
C ILE A 24 -29.02 17.26 -29.75
N ASP A 25 -30.05 16.84 -29.03
CA ASP A 25 -31.31 16.30 -29.56
C ASP A 25 -32.49 16.74 -28.66
N GLU A 26 -33.69 16.17 -28.85
CA GLU A 26 -34.89 16.60 -28.11
C GLU A 26 -34.78 16.39 -26.60
N ASP A 27 -34.11 15.33 -26.18
CA ASP A 27 -34.05 14.89 -24.78
C ASP A 27 -32.66 15.07 -24.15
N THR A 28 -31.65 15.49 -24.93
CA THR A 28 -30.26 15.57 -24.48
C THR A 28 -29.62 16.92 -24.76
N PHE A 29 -28.91 17.44 -23.75
CA PHE A 29 -28.13 18.67 -23.81
C PHE A 29 -26.68 18.39 -23.44
N ASN A 30 -25.75 19.15 -23.99
CA ASN A 30 -24.37 19.17 -23.53
C ASN A 30 -24.18 20.33 -22.55
N LEU A 31 -23.82 20.00 -21.30
CA LEU A 31 -23.35 20.97 -20.32
C LEU A 31 -21.82 21.07 -20.42
N ARG A 32 -21.36 22.25 -20.80
CA ARG A 32 -19.94 22.57 -20.83
C ARG A 32 -19.62 23.68 -19.84
N ILE A 33 -18.66 23.40 -18.95
CA ILE A 33 -18.11 24.38 -18.02
C ILE A 33 -16.65 24.60 -18.39
N GLU A 34 -16.28 25.85 -18.61
CA GLU A 34 -14.92 26.20 -19.01
C GLU A 34 -14.41 27.39 -18.20
N THR A 35 -13.08 27.44 -18.05
CA THR A 35 -12.36 28.64 -17.65
C THR A 35 -11.81 29.32 -18.90
N SER A 36 -11.24 30.51 -18.74
CA SER A 36 -10.54 31.20 -19.84
C SER A 36 -9.39 30.42 -20.50
N HIS A 37 -8.92 29.32 -19.90
CA HIS A 37 -7.76 28.57 -20.39
C HIS A 37 -8.00 27.06 -20.56
N SER A 38 -9.13 26.51 -20.11
CA SER A 38 -9.39 25.07 -20.17
C SER A 38 -10.87 24.74 -20.01
N ILE A 39 -11.30 23.68 -20.69
CA ILE A 39 -12.59 23.02 -20.42
C ILE A 39 -12.45 22.25 -19.11
N VAL A 40 -13.38 22.47 -18.18
CA VAL A 40 -13.43 21.84 -16.85
C VAL A 40 -14.45 20.69 -16.82
N LEU A 41 -15.52 20.82 -17.58
CA LEU A 41 -16.59 19.84 -17.71
C LEU A 41 -17.15 19.84 -19.13
N ASP A 42 -17.42 18.67 -19.67
CA ASP A 42 -18.10 18.46 -20.95
C ASP A 42 -18.91 17.16 -20.83
N VAL A 43 -20.21 17.28 -20.52
CA VAL A 43 -21.08 16.15 -20.15
C VAL A 43 -22.45 16.27 -20.79
N LYS A 44 -22.93 15.15 -21.34
CA LYS A 44 -24.30 15.01 -21.82
C LYS A 44 -25.25 14.85 -20.63
N ILE A 45 -26.32 15.63 -20.61
CA ILE A 45 -27.34 15.66 -19.58
C ILE A 45 -28.72 15.47 -20.22
N ASP A 46 -29.57 14.73 -19.53
CA ASP A 46 -30.99 14.62 -19.88
C ASP A 46 -31.71 15.96 -19.66
N ALA A 47 -32.63 16.31 -20.56
CA ALA A 47 -33.41 17.54 -20.53
C ALA A 47 -34.17 17.71 -19.20
N THR A 48 -34.58 16.62 -18.57
CA THR A 48 -35.27 16.61 -17.26
C THR A 48 -34.44 17.20 -16.11
N HIS A 49 -33.11 17.22 -16.24
CA HIS A 49 -32.21 17.74 -15.21
C HIS A 49 -31.88 19.24 -15.35
N ILE A 50 -32.27 19.89 -16.45
CA ILE A 50 -31.88 21.29 -16.74
C ILE A 50 -32.35 22.24 -15.64
N ASP A 51 -33.60 22.14 -15.21
CA ASP A 51 -34.16 23.02 -14.19
C ASP A 51 -33.44 22.91 -12.85
N GLN A 52 -32.92 21.72 -12.53
CA GLN A 52 -32.12 21.51 -11.32
C GLN A 52 -30.74 22.14 -11.48
N ILE A 53 -30.10 21.94 -12.63
CA ILE A 53 -28.76 22.47 -12.93
C ILE A 53 -28.76 23.99 -12.98
N MET A 54 -29.81 24.61 -13.52
CA MET A 54 -29.96 26.08 -13.58
C MET A 54 -30.10 26.72 -12.19
N LYS A 55 -30.51 25.94 -11.18
CA LYS A 55 -30.56 26.38 -9.77
C LYS A 55 -29.24 26.22 -9.03
N LEU A 56 -28.20 25.70 -9.68
CA LEU A 56 -26.90 25.53 -9.06
C LEU A 56 -26.04 26.77 -9.22
N SER A 57 -25.34 27.11 -8.13
CA SER A 57 -24.27 28.10 -8.16
C SER A 57 -22.92 27.37 -8.18
N TRP A 58 -22.05 27.82 -9.09
CA TRP A 58 -20.75 27.23 -9.33
C TRP A 58 -19.69 28.11 -8.71
N SER A 59 -18.85 27.54 -7.84
CA SER A 59 -17.81 28.31 -7.16
C SER A 59 -16.48 27.55 -7.13
N PRO A 60 -15.38 28.18 -7.57
CA PRO A 60 -14.05 27.64 -7.31
C PRO A 60 -13.76 27.71 -5.81
N LEU A 61 -13.19 26.65 -5.23
CA LEU A 61 -12.78 26.70 -3.83
C LEU A 61 -11.63 27.68 -3.66
N ASN A 62 -11.80 28.68 -2.78
CA ASN A 62 -10.81 29.72 -2.48
C ASN A 62 -9.52 29.22 -1.81
N THR A 63 -9.33 27.91 -1.62
CA THR A 63 -8.10 27.38 -1.03
C THR A 63 -7.06 27.16 -2.12
N ASN A 64 -5.96 27.92 -2.06
CA ASN A 64 -4.81 27.91 -2.97
C ASN A 64 -4.17 26.53 -3.27
N ARG A 65 -4.62 25.43 -2.67
CA ARG A 65 -3.97 24.12 -2.72
C ARG A 65 -4.73 23.03 -3.46
N SER A 66 -6.02 23.19 -3.71
CA SER A 66 -6.80 22.17 -4.42
C SER A 66 -7.64 22.82 -5.50
N LYS A 67 -7.34 22.51 -6.76
CA LYS A 67 -8.15 22.93 -7.93
C LYS A 67 -9.46 22.13 -7.98
N LYS A 68 -10.25 22.20 -6.92
CA LYS A 68 -11.50 21.48 -6.78
C LYS A 68 -12.66 22.45 -6.98
N TYR A 69 -13.60 22.04 -7.82
CA TYR A 69 -14.84 22.77 -8.05
C TYR A 69 -15.96 22.12 -7.25
N TYR A 70 -16.84 22.97 -6.75
CA TYR A 70 -17.97 22.56 -5.95
C TYR A 70 -19.24 23.21 -6.47
N ILE A 71 -20.32 22.51 -6.20
CA ILE A 71 -21.66 22.87 -6.57
C ILE A 71 -22.40 23.19 -5.28
N LYS A 72 -23.06 24.36 -5.26
CA LYS A 72 -23.96 24.76 -4.18
C LYS A 72 -25.35 24.97 -4.72
N HIS A 73 -26.35 24.42 -4.05
CA HIS A 73 -27.74 24.75 -4.33
C HIS A 73 -28.02 26.21 -3.91
N SER A 74 -28.57 27.01 -4.83
CA SER A 74 -28.82 28.45 -4.63
C SER A 74 -29.79 28.78 -3.50
N HIS A 75 -30.65 27.83 -3.11
CA HIS A 75 -31.76 28.06 -2.18
C HIS A 75 -31.44 27.80 -0.70
N ASP A 76 -30.26 27.27 -0.36
CA ASP A 76 -29.95 26.78 0.98
C ASP A 76 -28.65 27.40 1.53
N SER A 77 -28.69 28.72 1.72
CA SER A 77 -27.53 29.52 2.14
C SER A 77 -27.11 29.30 3.59
N SER A 78 -27.93 28.62 4.40
CA SER A 78 -27.67 28.35 5.81
C SER A 78 -27.06 26.96 6.07
N ASN A 79 -27.10 26.04 5.10
CA ASN A 79 -26.68 24.65 5.32
C ASN A 79 -25.38 24.33 4.56
N ASN A 80 -24.25 24.38 5.28
CA ASN A 80 -22.92 24.03 4.75
C ASN A 80 -22.81 22.56 4.27
N ASN A 81 -23.81 21.72 4.53
CA ASN A 81 -23.85 20.31 4.09
C ASN A 81 -24.28 20.10 2.63
N SER A 82 -24.71 21.15 1.90
CA SER A 82 -25.18 21.03 0.50
C SER A 82 -24.07 21.15 -0.56
N ILE A 83 -22.80 21.04 -0.16
CA ILE A 83 -21.66 21.21 -1.07
C ILE A 83 -21.29 19.85 -1.68
N LEU A 84 -21.66 19.64 -2.94
CA LEU A 84 -21.24 18.49 -3.72
C LEU A 84 -19.97 18.81 -4.51
N TYR A 85 -19.03 17.86 -4.57
CA TYR A 85 -17.91 17.95 -5.49
C TYR A 85 -18.41 17.83 -6.93
N LEU A 86 -17.81 18.60 -7.84
CA LEU A 86 -18.20 18.59 -9.26
C LEU A 86 -18.23 17.18 -9.86
N HIS A 87 -17.16 16.41 -9.68
CA HIS A 87 -17.08 15.04 -10.18
C HIS A 87 -18.14 14.12 -9.55
N GLN A 88 -18.51 14.30 -8.28
CA GLN A 88 -19.53 13.50 -7.62
C GLN A 88 -20.91 13.79 -8.20
N TYR A 89 -21.20 15.06 -8.46
CA TYR A 89 -22.43 15.47 -9.12
C TYR A 89 -22.53 14.94 -10.55
N VAL A 90 -21.41 14.90 -11.29
CA VAL A 90 -21.37 14.28 -12.63
C VAL A 90 -21.75 12.80 -12.59
N MET A 91 -21.25 12.05 -11.59
CA MET A 91 -21.62 10.65 -11.41
C MET A 91 -23.12 10.49 -11.12
N GLN A 92 -23.67 11.35 -10.25
CA GLN A 92 -25.11 11.36 -9.92
C GLN A 92 -26.00 11.69 -11.12
N LEU A 93 -25.65 12.71 -11.90
CA LEU A 93 -26.39 13.10 -13.11
C LEU A 93 -26.49 11.99 -14.16
N ASN A 94 -25.54 11.06 -14.14
CA ASN A 94 -25.49 9.93 -15.06
C ASN A 94 -26.04 8.62 -14.45
N ASN A 95 -26.69 8.70 -13.27
CA ASN A 95 -27.22 7.55 -12.53
C ASN A 95 -26.15 6.46 -12.27
N ILE A 96 -24.90 6.88 -12.01
CA ILE A 96 -23.81 5.98 -11.65
C ILE A 96 -23.65 6.02 -10.15
N ASP A 97 -24.41 5.16 -9.49
CA ASP A 97 -24.37 5.00 -8.04
C ASP A 97 -23.07 4.32 -7.60
N PRO A 98 -22.55 4.65 -6.41
CA PRO A 98 -21.44 3.90 -5.84
C PRO A 98 -21.85 2.45 -5.60
N PRO A 99 -20.90 1.50 -5.68
CA PRO A 99 -21.17 0.11 -5.35
C PRO A 99 -21.73 0.02 -3.91
N PRO A 100 -22.64 -0.93 -3.65
CA PRO A 100 -23.16 -1.13 -2.30
C PRO A 100 -21.99 -1.40 -1.34
N PRO A 101 -22.03 -0.87 -0.11
CA PRO A 101 -20.98 -1.13 0.87
C PRO A 101 -20.86 -2.63 1.05
N THR A 102 -19.63 -3.13 1.01
CA THR A 102 -19.39 -4.54 1.33
C THR A 102 -19.72 -4.70 2.80
N THR A 103 -20.87 -5.32 3.11
CA THR A 103 -21.15 -5.77 4.46
C THR A 103 -20.06 -6.78 4.80
N ASN A 104 -19.05 -6.34 5.55
CA ASN A 104 -18.12 -7.25 6.18
C ASN A 104 -18.99 -8.14 7.08
N ASN A 105 -19.35 -9.32 6.59
CA ASN A 105 -19.98 -10.35 7.39
C ASN A 105 -18.98 -10.71 8.49
N THR A 106 -19.06 -10.02 9.61
CA THR A 106 -18.71 -10.59 10.91
C THR A 106 -19.80 -11.62 11.24
N GLY A 107 -19.74 -12.72 10.51
CA GLY A 107 -20.53 -13.92 10.75
C GLY A 107 -19.55 -15.02 11.08
N ASP A 108 -19.45 -15.32 12.37
CA ASP A 108 -19.28 -16.68 12.85
C ASP A 108 -20.26 -17.56 12.06
N ASP A 109 -19.76 -18.27 11.06
CA ASP A 109 -20.52 -19.30 10.38
C ASP A 109 -19.66 -20.56 10.30
N HIS A 110 -19.75 -21.34 11.37
CA HIS A 110 -19.61 -22.78 11.30
C HIS A 110 -20.77 -23.32 10.44
N SER A 111 -20.61 -23.29 9.12
CA SER A 111 -21.41 -24.11 8.22
C SER A 111 -20.49 -25.05 7.44
N GLU A 112 -20.70 -26.34 7.70
CA GLU A 112 -20.14 -27.46 6.97
C GLU A 112 -20.40 -27.30 5.47
N SER A 113 -19.34 -27.19 4.67
CA SER A 113 -19.42 -27.50 3.25
C SER A 113 -19.23 -29.01 3.07
N SER A 114 -20.36 -29.70 2.91
CA SER A 114 -20.39 -31.09 2.51
C SER A 114 -20.18 -31.19 0.98
N VAL A 115 -19.14 -31.95 0.60
CA VAL A 115 -18.93 -32.76 -0.64
C VAL A 115 -19.05 -32.07 -2.01
N GLU A 116 -18.10 -32.22 -2.94
CA GLU A 116 -17.66 -33.51 -3.51
C GLU A 116 -16.12 -33.63 -3.61
N SER A 117 -15.57 -34.65 -2.93
CA SER A 117 -14.21 -35.12 -3.15
C SER A 117 -14.24 -36.43 -3.94
N PHE A 118 -13.57 -36.41 -5.08
CA PHE A 118 -13.26 -37.59 -5.89
C PHE A 118 -12.29 -38.48 -5.09
N THR A 119 -12.73 -39.67 -4.69
CA THR A 119 -11.88 -40.70 -4.08
C THR A 119 -11.40 -41.67 -5.16
N VAL A 120 -10.08 -41.72 -5.36
CA VAL A 120 -9.39 -42.92 -5.86
C VAL A 120 -8.63 -43.49 -4.68
N GLY A 121 -9.09 -44.63 -4.20
CA GLY A 121 -8.55 -45.27 -3.00
C GLY A 121 -7.16 -45.86 -3.21
N LEU A 122 -6.40 -45.94 -2.12
CA LEU A 122 -5.45 -47.02 -1.83
C LEU A 122 -5.16 -47.01 -0.33
N SER A 123 -5.84 -47.93 0.37
CA SER A 123 -5.34 -48.79 1.46
C SER A 123 -4.10 -48.33 2.25
N GLY A 124 -4.29 -48.16 3.56
CA GLY A 124 -3.53 -48.97 4.53
C GLY A 124 -2.85 -48.25 5.68
N HIS A 125 -3.29 -48.63 6.89
CA HIS A 125 -2.59 -48.67 8.17
C HIS A 125 -2.71 -47.50 9.16
N VAL A 126 -3.44 -47.87 10.22
CA VAL A 126 -3.73 -47.27 11.52
C VAL A 126 -2.48 -47.25 12.40
N PHE A 127 -2.24 -46.15 13.11
CA PHE A 127 -1.75 -46.20 14.49
C PHE A 127 -2.34 -45.04 15.30
N SER A 128 -2.95 -45.41 16.43
CA SER A 128 -3.52 -44.56 17.47
C SER A 128 -2.46 -44.32 18.55
N VAL A 129 -2.33 -43.10 19.08
CA VAL A 129 -1.86 -42.89 20.46
C VAL A 129 -2.41 -41.59 21.04
N ASP A 130 -2.67 -41.69 22.35
CA ASP A 130 -3.43 -40.84 23.24
C ASP A 130 -2.77 -39.54 23.73
N SER A 131 -3.65 -38.59 24.03
CA SER A 131 -3.80 -37.81 25.27
C SER A 131 -2.73 -36.81 25.79
N CYS A 132 -3.30 -35.63 26.15
CA CYS A 132 -3.22 -34.88 27.42
C CYS A 132 -2.02 -33.98 27.82
N GLY A 133 -2.40 -32.79 28.35
CA GLY A 133 -1.65 -31.96 29.31
C GLY A 133 -0.78 -30.87 28.67
N ALA A 134 -0.71 -29.63 29.14
CA ALA A 134 -1.26 -28.97 30.32
C ALA A 134 -1.21 -27.45 30.11
N ALA A 135 -2.16 -26.75 30.72
CA ALA A 135 -2.17 -25.31 30.88
C ALA A 135 -1.63 -24.97 32.28
N GLU A 136 -0.77 -23.95 32.41
CA GLU A 136 -0.61 -23.18 33.65
C GLU A 136 -0.20 -21.73 33.36
N HIS A 137 -0.91 -20.82 34.05
CA HIS A 137 -0.48 -19.54 34.64
C HIS A 137 0.06 -18.42 33.71
N SER A 138 -0.29 -17.15 33.83
CA SER A 138 -0.70 -16.37 35.01
C SER A 138 -1.33 -15.01 34.63
N GLN A 139 -2.27 -14.60 35.49
CA GLN A 139 -2.78 -13.27 35.84
C GLN A 139 -1.98 -12.03 35.40
N SER A 140 -2.68 -10.99 34.95
CA SER A 140 -2.90 -9.76 35.76
C SER A 140 -3.80 -8.72 35.05
N ASP A 141 -4.70 -8.11 35.84
CA ASP A 141 -5.15 -6.70 35.90
C ASP A 141 -5.57 -5.98 34.59
N SER A 142 -6.63 -5.18 34.50
CA SER A 142 -7.60 -4.60 35.43
C SER A 142 -8.70 -3.98 34.55
N VAL A 143 -9.96 -4.15 34.93
CA VAL A 143 -11.14 -3.69 34.19
C VAL A 143 -11.55 -2.31 34.71
N ASP A 144 -11.51 -1.29 33.85
CA ASP A 144 -12.21 -0.02 34.10
C ASP A 144 -13.54 -0.01 33.35
N THR A 145 -14.59 -0.30 34.10
CA THR A 145 -16.00 -0.12 33.73
C THR A 145 -16.38 1.36 33.81
N TYR A 146 -16.86 1.94 32.71
CA TYR A 146 -17.55 3.24 32.73
C TYR A 146 -19.05 3.02 32.97
N SER A 147 -19.52 3.57 34.07
CA SER A 147 -20.90 3.58 34.55
C SER A 147 -21.82 4.35 33.59
N ALA A 148 -22.87 3.67 33.11
CA ALA A 148 -24.01 4.31 32.47
C ALA A 148 -24.93 4.86 33.57
N THR A 149 -25.15 6.17 33.58
CA THR A 149 -26.16 6.80 34.42
C THR A 149 -27.52 6.67 33.74
N GLU A 150 -28.41 5.93 34.40
CA GLU A 150 -29.85 5.90 34.15
C GLU A 150 -30.45 7.28 34.44
N ASN A 151 -31.15 7.86 33.48
CA ASN A 151 -32.14 8.90 33.71
C ASN A 151 -33.49 8.32 33.29
N LEU A 152 -34.31 8.01 34.29
CA LEU A 152 -35.73 7.72 34.15
C LEU A 152 -36.49 9.05 34.22
N ASP A 153 -37.32 9.34 33.22
CA ASP A 153 -38.32 10.41 33.31
C ASP A 153 -39.62 9.86 33.92
N PRO A 154 -40.27 10.59 34.85
CA PRO A 154 -41.48 10.15 35.52
C PRO A 154 -42.70 10.87 34.95
N ASP A 155 -43.15 10.51 33.75
CA ASP A 155 -44.56 10.75 33.40
C ASP A 155 -45.01 9.81 32.28
N GLY A 156 -45.79 8.80 32.66
CA GLY A 156 -46.32 7.77 31.77
C GLY A 156 -47.42 8.32 30.87
N THR A 157 -47.04 8.90 29.73
CA THR A 157 -47.97 9.20 28.63
C THR A 157 -47.56 8.48 27.35
N GLU A 158 -48.33 7.45 26.99
CA GLU A 158 -48.33 6.86 25.66
C GLU A 158 -48.77 7.91 24.65
N PHE A 159 -47.87 8.32 23.75
CA PHE A 159 -48.22 9.13 22.58
C PHE A 159 -47.99 8.29 21.32
N SER A 160 -49.07 7.67 20.84
CA SER A 160 -49.17 7.11 19.50
C SER A 160 -49.10 8.25 18.49
N VAL A 161 -48.07 8.29 17.66
CA VAL A 161 -48.07 9.09 16.43
C VAL A 161 -47.86 8.16 15.26
N ASP A 162 -48.96 7.97 14.54
CA ASP A 162 -49.01 7.42 13.21
C ASP A 162 -48.00 8.07 12.28
N THR A 163 -47.34 7.21 11.51
CA THR A 163 -46.59 7.48 10.28
C THR A 163 -47.22 8.57 9.41
N CYS A 164 -46.44 9.61 9.12
CA CYS A 164 -46.62 10.42 7.91
C CYS A 164 -45.27 10.87 7.32
N GLY A 165 -44.90 10.22 6.21
CA GLY A 165 -44.08 10.72 5.10
C GLY A 165 -42.86 11.58 5.43
N ALA A 166 -41.78 10.99 5.94
CA ALA A 166 -40.45 11.58 5.80
C ALA A 166 -39.93 11.24 4.39
N ALA A 167 -39.77 12.27 3.56
CA ALA A 167 -39.01 12.21 2.32
C ALA A 167 -37.66 11.53 2.57
N GLU A 168 -37.30 10.61 1.70
CA GLU A 168 -36.02 9.91 1.68
C GLU A 168 -34.88 10.93 1.65
N ASN A 169 -34.35 11.28 2.82
CA ASN A 169 -33.02 11.86 2.88
C ASN A 169 -32.07 10.71 2.53
N PRO A 170 -31.31 10.80 1.41
CA PRO A 170 -30.37 9.75 1.05
C PRO A 170 -29.36 9.62 2.19
N VAL A 171 -29.30 8.41 2.73
CA VAL A 171 -28.33 7.97 3.74
C VAL A 171 -26.94 8.41 3.27
N PRO A 172 -26.12 9.07 4.11
CA PRO A 172 -24.80 9.54 3.69
C PRO A 172 -23.98 8.35 3.21
N TYR A 173 -23.75 8.30 1.90
CA TYR A 173 -23.07 7.22 1.21
C TYR A 173 -21.82 6.77 1.97
N GLY A 174 -21.71 5.45 2.16
CA GLY A 174 -20.68 4.80 2.96
C GLY A 174 -19.28 5.33 2.63
N THR A 175 -18.50 5.55 3.69
CA THR A 175 -17.15 6.12 3.70
C THR A 175 -16.09 5.29 2.95
N GLU A 176 -16.48 4.22 2.29
CA GLU A 176 -15.59 3.24 1.65
C GLU A 176 -15.21 3.63 0.23
N PHE A 177 -16.11 4.29 -0.51
CA PHE A 177 -15.90 4.66 -1.92
C PHE A 177 -15.86 6.16 -2.09
N SER A 178 -14.95 6.63 -2.95
CA SER A 178 -14.92 8.01 -3.43
C SER A 178 -14.62 8.03 -4.91
N VAL A 179 -14.97 9.13 -5.58
CA VAL A 179 -14.73 9.27 -7.01
C VAL A 179 -13.24 9.47 -7.26
N ASP A 180 -12.66 8.61 -8.10
CA ASP A 180 -11.26 8.62 -8.53
C ASP A 180 -11.15 9.11 -9.98
N HIS A 181 -10.15 9.95 -10.24
CA HIS A 181 -9.79 10.40 -11.59
C HIS A 181 -8.75 9.43 -12.17
N ILE A 182 -9.13 8.66 -13.18
CA ILE A 182 -8.29 7.61 -13.79
C ILE A 182 -6.96 8.19 -14.27
N ASN A 183 -6.97 9.37 -14.92
CA ASN A 183 -5.77 10.06 -15.39
C ASN A 183 -5.09 10.95 -14.32
N ARG A 184 -5.67 11.02 -13.10
CA ARG A 184 -5.25 11.87 -11.98
C ARG A 184 -5.23 13.37 -12.23
N ASP A 185 -5.90 13.85 -13.27
CA ASP A 185 -6.16 15.27 -13.46
C ASP A 185 -7.47 15.65 -12.75
N PRO A 186 -7.44 16.36 -11.61
CA PRO A 186 -8.65 16.74 -10.88
C PRO A 186 -9.53 17.74 -11.64
N LEU A 187 -9.02 18.31 -12.74
CA LEU A 187 -9.77 19.21 -13.62
C LEU A 187 -10.54 18.45 -14.71
N ASP A 188 -10.18 17.20 -15.01
CA ASP A 188 -10.80 16.42 -16.07
C ASP A 188 -11.99 15.63 -15.52
N ASN A 189 -13.16 16.27 -15.50
CA ASN A 189 -14.40 15.69 -14.99
C ASN A 189 -15.21 14.97 -16.07
N ARG A 190 -14.60 14.59 -17.21
CA ARG A 190 -15.28 13.77 -18.23
C ARG A 190 -15.63 12.41 -17.63
N LEU A 191 -16.84 11.92 -17.90
CA LEU A 191 -17.36 10.69 -17.28
C LEU A 191 -16.43 9.48 -17.49
N GLN A 192 -15.87 9.33 -18.69
CA GLN A 192 -14.91 8.28 -19.03
C GLN A 192 -13.59 8.32 -18.22
N ASN A 193 -13.31 9.42 -17.51
CA ASN A 193 -12.15 9.60 -16.65
C ASN A 193 -12.48 9.43 -15.16
N LEU A 194 -13.76 9.24 -14.80
CA LEU A 194 -14.22 9.09 -13.42
C LEU A 194 -14.60 7.64 -13.13
N ARG A 195 -14.38 7.18 -11.89
CA ARG A 195 -14.87 5.89 -11.40
C ARG A 195 -15.06 5.93 -9.89
N TRP A 196 -15.93 5.08 -9.37
CA TRP A 196 -15.94 4.79 -7.93
C TRP A 196 -14.75 3.90 -7.57
N ALA A 197 -13.98 4.29 -6.57
CA ALA A 197 -12.85 3.51 -6.10
C ALA A 197 -12.69 3.64 -4.59
N THR A 198 -12.19 2.56 -3.98
CA THR A 198 -11.77 2.56 -2.58
C THR A 198 -10.50 3.39 -2.39
N GLN A 199 -10.24 3.81 -1.15
CA GLN A 199 -9.00 4.51 -0.81
C GLN A 199 -7.75 3.66 -1.12
N SER A 200 -7.85 2.33 -1.03
CA SER A 200 -6.76 1.39 -1.37
C SER A 200 -6.47 1.41 -2.87
N GLU A 201 -7.51 1.30 -3.70
CA GLU A 201 -7.38 1.35 -5.16
C GLU A 201 -6.79 2.68 -5.64
N GLN A 202 -7.24 3.81 -5.09
CA GLN A 202 -6.68 5.12 -5.39
C GLN A 202 -5.19 5.22 -5.01
N ASN A 203 -4.81 4.67 -3.86
CA ASN A 203 -3.41 4.64 -3.42
C ASN A 203 -2.55 3.75 -4.32
N GLN A 204 -3.06 2.60 -4.73
CA GLN A 204 -2.39 1.72 -5.71
C GLN A 204 -2.24 2.43 -7.05
N ASN A 205 -3.26 3.17 -7.45
CA ASN A 205 -3.27 3.96 -8.66
C ASN A 205 -2.36 5.17 -8.63
N THR A 206 -1.65 5.50 -7.55
CA THR A 206 -0.75 6.67 -7.45
C THR A 206 0.67 6.35 -7.91
N ASP A 207 1.36 7.23 -8.64
CA ASP A 207 2.75 7.00 -9.04
C ASP A 207 3.68 7.08 -7.83
N LYS A 208 4.94 6.68 -8.05
CA LYS A 208 5.97 6.92 -7.05
C LYS A 208 6.05 8.42 -6.76
N ARG A 209 5.75 8.79 -5.51
CA ARG A 209 5.80 10.19 -5.08
C ARG A 209 7.21 10.74 -5.26
N LYS A 210 7.29 12.02 -5.68
CA LYS A 210 8.55 12.76 -5.70
C LYS A 210 9.15 12.76 -4.30
N ARG A 211 10.48 12.65 -4.26
CA ARG A 211 11.24 12.65 -3.03
C ARG A 211 11.09 13.99 -2.31
N GLN A 212 10.89 13.96 -0.99
CA GLN A 212 10.82 15.16 -0.18
C GLN A 212 12.19 15.84 -0.08
N CYS A 213 12.23 17.17 0.05
CA CYS A 213 13.48 17.92 0.22
C CYS A 213 14.22 17.59 1.53
N THR A 214 13.50 17.07 2.53
CA THR A 214 14.04 16.64 3.82
C THR A 214 14.58 15.21 3.82
N ALA A 215 14.40 14.47 2.72
CA ALA A 215 14.92 13.10 2.63
C ALA A 215 16.45 13.12 2.54
N ARG A 216 17.13 12.21 3.26
CA ARG A 216 18.59 12.02 3.17
C ARG A 216 19.02 11.87 1.73
N GLU A 217 20.21 12.31 1.33
CA GLU A 217 20.66 12.18 -0.07
C GLU A 217 20.75 10.71 -0.53
N LEU A 218 20.56 10.49 -1.84
CA LEU A 218 20.77 9.17 -2.43
C LEU A 218 22.27 8.92 -2.57
N PRO A 219 22.73 7.66 -2.54
CA PRO A 219 24.11 7.32 -2.86
C PRO A 219 24.51 7.83 -4.24
N THR A 220 25.78 8.19 -4.39
CA THR A 220 26.35 8.59 -5.68
C THR A 220 26.07 7.52 -6.74
N GLY A 221 25.54 7.93 -7.89
CA GLY A 221 25.25 7.05 -9.01
C GLY A 221 23.89 6.33 -8.96
N ILE A 222 23.06 6.55 -7.93
CA ILE A 222 21.69 6.04 -7.89
C ILE A 222 20.71 7.22 -8.01
N GLN A 223 19.86 7.18 -9.02
CA GLN A 223 18.81 8.17 -9.22
C GLN A 223 17.49 7.71 -8.59
N GLN A 224 16.59 8.66 -8.30
CA GLN A 224 15.28 8.35 -7.72
C GLN A 224 14.42 7.48 -8.65
N SER A 225 14.60 7.62 -9.97
CA SER A 225 14.00 6.82 -11.04
C SER A 225 14.45 5.36 -11.02
N ASP A 226 15.68 5.11 -10.55
CA ASP A 226 16.26 3.75 -10.51
C ASP A 226 15.65 2.90 -9.41
N ILE A 227 14.99 3.52 -8.43
CA ILE A 227 14.43 2.84 -7.28
C ILE A 227 12.97 2.50 -7.59
N PRO A 228 12.51 1.25 -7.42
CA PRO A 228 11.11 0.89 -7.64
C PRO A 228 10.12 1.64 -6.73
N LYS A 229 8.85 1.66 -7.12
CA LYS A 229 7.77 2.38 -6.40
C LYS A 229 7.67 2.03 -4.92
N TRP A 230 7.74 0.74 -4.59
CA TRP A 230 7.55 0.20 -3.25
C TRP A 230 8.87 0.05 -2.46
N VAL A 231 9.96 0.61 -2.97
CA VAL A 231 11.30 0.49 -2.39
C VAL A 231 11.75 1.82 -1.80
N ASN A 232 12.16 1.77 -0.53
CA ASN A 232 12.70 2.90 0.22
C ASN A 232 14.19 2.72 0.48
N TYR A 233 14.97 3.77 0.21
CA TYR A 233 16.37 3.86 0.62
C TYR A 233 16.46 4.34 2.08
N ASN A 234 17.13 3.58 2.92
CA ASN A 234 17.27 3.85 4.35
C ASN A 234 18.75 3.91 4.75
N VAL A 235 19.04 4.74 5.74
CA VAL A 235 20.36 4.84 6.37
C VAL A 235 20.17 4.82 7.88
N GLU A 236 20.89 3.93 8.56
CA GLU A 236 20.91 3.79 10.01
C GLU A 236 22.33 4.07 10.52
N THR A 237 22.45 4.86 11.59
CA THR A 237 23.70 5.05 12.32
C THR A 237 23.75 4.05 13.46
N ILE A 238 24.75 3.18 13.48
CA ILE A 238 24.95 2.18 14.52
C ILE A 238 26.07 2.63 15.44
N VAL A 239 25.78 2.76 16.73
CA VAL A 239 26.77 3.04 17.77
C VAL A 239 27.22 1.71 18.37
N GLN A 240 28.52 1.45 18.32
CA GLN A 240 29.14 0.29 18.92
C GLN A 240 29.36 0.51 20.42
N SER A 241 29.51 -0.58 21.18
CA SER A 241 29.81 -0.53 22.62
C SER A 241 31.13 0.18 22.93
N SER A 242 32.04 0.28 21.95
CA SER A 242 33.29 1.04 22.01
C SER A 242 33.10 2.56 21.92
N GLY A 243 31.87 3.05 21.67
CA GLY A 243 31.56 4.44 21.41
C GLY A 243 31.74 4.87 19.95
N GLN A 244 32.35 4.03 19.10
CA GLN A 244 32.48 4.31 17.67
C GLN A 244 31.13 4.15 16.96
N SER A 245 30.78 5.08 16.07
CA SER A 245 29.59 4.97 15.22
C SER A 245 29.95 4.74 13.75
N TYR A 246 29.06 4.05 13.03
CA TYR A 246 29.15 3.94 11.58
C TYR A 246 27.75 3.96 10.96
N ASP A 247 27.67 4.51 9.76
CA ASP A 247 26.44 4.51 8.98
C ASP A 247 26.37 3.27 8.11
N ARG A 248 25.19 2.65 8.06
CA ARG A 248 24.89 1.57 7.12
C ARG A 248 23.64 1.93 6.33
N CYS A 249 23.67 1.68 5.03
CA CYS A 249 22.54 1.88 4.15
C CYS A 249 21.96 0.56 3.65
N TYR A 250 20.67 0.58 3.31
CA TYR A 250 19.95 -0.56 2.75
C TYR A 250 18.68 -0.12 2.03
N PHE A 251 18.14 -0.99 1.19
CA PHE A 251 16.85 -0.81 0.54
C PHE A 251 15.82 -1.69 1.23
N ARG A 252 14.60 -1.18 1.37
CA ARG A 252 13.50 -1.89 2.01
C ARG A 252 12.25 -1.83 1.13
N ILE A 253 11.64 -2.99 0.93
CA ILE A 253 10.33 -3.11 0.31
C ILE A 253 9.28 -2.91 1.39
N GLU A 254 8.42 -1.91 1.22
CA GLU A 254 7.32 -1.61 2.13
C GLU A 254 6.04 -1.31 1.36
N LYS A 255 4.90 -1.69 1.94
CA LYS A 255 3.56 -1.41 1.40
C LYS A 255 3.31 -1.97 -0.01
N HIS A 256 4.07 -2.99 -0.40
CA HIS A 256 3.86 -3.69 -1.65
C HIS A 256 2.55 -4.51 -1.57
N PRO A 257 1.68 -4.52 -2.60
CA PRO A 257 0.39 -5.22 -2.54
C PRO A 257 0.52 -6.74 -2.34
N ARG A 258 1.57 -7.35 -2.91
CA ARG A 258 1.79 -8.81 -2.88
C ARG A 258 2.98 -9.27 -2.01
N LEU A 259 3.92 -8.37 -1.71
CA LEU A 259 5.19 -8.73 -1.09
C LEU A 259 5.18 -8.28 0.37
N SER A 260 5.60 -9.18 1.25
CA SER A 260 5.82 -8.84 2.65
C SER A 260 7.01 -7.88 2.81
N LYS A 261 7.14 -7.28 4.00
CA LYS A 261 8.27 -6.40 4.30
C LYS A 261 9.59 -7.17 4.16
N TRP A 262 10.46 -6.67 3.29
CA TRP A 262 11.76 -7.28 3.03
C TRP A 262 12.85 -6.21 2.97
N THR A 263 14.08 -6.56 3.35
CA THR A 263 15.22 -5.63 3.40
C THR A 263 16.44 -6.25 2.74
N SER A 264 17.15 -5.47 1.92
CA SER A 264 18.45 -5.87 1.36
C SER A 264 19.50 -6.06 2.47
N THR A 265 20.67 -6.58 2.12
CA THR A 265 21.78 -6.68 3.06
C THR A 265 22.10 -5.32 3.70
N LYS A 266 22.35 -5.33 5.01
CA LYS A 266 22.78 -4.17 5.80
C LYS A 266 24.30 -4.10 5.97
N SER A 267 25.05 -5.01 5.33
CA SER A 267 26.53 -5.00 5.42
C SER A 267 27.11 -3.72 4.82
N VAL A 268 28.10 -3.14 5.49
CA VAL A 268 28.82 -1.95 5.01
C VAL A 268 29.76 -2.29 3.85
N GLU A 269 30.17 -3.56 3.75
CA GLU A 269 31.07 -4.06 2.69
C GLU A 269 30.39 -4.14 1.32
N VAL A 270 29.06 -4.13 1.29
CA VAL A 270 28.28 -4.22 0.05
C VAL A 270 27.89 -2.83 -0.41
N THR A 271 28.18 -2.52 -1.67
CA THR A 271 27.89 -1.21 -2.25
C THR A 271 26.38 -0.94 -2.33
N PRO A 272 25.94 0.33 -2.30
CA PRO A 272 24.53 0.67 -2.47
C PRO A 272 23.92 0.13 -3.77
N GLN A 273 24.67 0.14 -4.87
CA GLN A 273 24.23 -0.37 -6.17
C GLN A 273 23.99 -1.88 -6.11
N GLU A 274 24.87 -2.64 -5.45
CA GLU A 274 24.67 -4.08 -5.24
C GLU A 274 23.46 -4.36 -4.34
N LYS A 275 23.20 -3.54 -3.32
CA LYS A 275 22.00 -3.66 -2.47
C LYS A 275 20.72 -3.37 -3.24
N LEU A 276 20.74 -2.39 -4.15
CA LEU A 276 19.61 -2.12 -5.04
C LEU A 276 19.41 -3.28 -6.02
N ALA A 277 20.49 -3.80 -6.60
CA ALA A 277 20.45 -4.97 -7.48
C ALA A 277 19.89 -6.23 -6.78
N GLN A 278 20.28 -6.46 -5.51
CA GLN A 278 19.71 -7.51 -4.68
C GLN A 278 18.19 -7.33 -4.50
N THR A 279 17.72 -6.09 -4.39
CA THR A 279 16.30 -5.77 -4.25
C THR A 279 15.51 -6.07 -5.53
N TYR A 280 16.04 -5.65 -6.68
CA TYR A 280 15.46 -5.99 -7.99
C TYR A 280 15.38 -7.51 -8.18
N HIS A 281 16.49 -8.20 -7.94
CA HIS A 281 16.57 -9.66 -8.05
C HIS A 281 15.51 -10.35 -7.19
N TYR A 282 15.37 -9.94 -5.93
CA TYR A 282 14.35 -10.48 -5.04
C TYR A 282 12.92 -10.23 -5.56
N MET A 283 12.62 -9.01 -6.02
CA MET A 283 11.29 -8.69 -6.55
C MET A 283 10.98 -9.50 -7.82
N MET A 284 11.93 -9.65 -8.74
CA MET A 284 11.79 -10.48 -9.94
C MET A 284 11.53 -11.94 -9.59
N LYS A 285 12.27 -12.48 -8.62
CA LYS A 285 12.09 -13.84 -8.12
C LYS A 285 10.69 -14.08 -7.53
N MET A 286 10.06 -13.05 -6.99
CA MET A 286 8.71 -13.10 -6.44
C MET A 286 7.62 -12.81 -7.49
N GLY A 287 7.98 -12.69 -8.78
CA GLY A 287 7.05 -12.51 -9.89
C GLY A 287 6.75 -11.06 -10.27
N GLU A 288 7.51 -10.09 -9.75
CA GLU A 288 7.39 -8.70 -10.21
C GLU A 288 8.08 -8.51 -11.57
N SER A 289 7.40 -7.83 -12.48
CA SER A 289 7.93 -7.41 -13.78
C SER A 289 8.23 -5.91 -13.76
N PHE A 290 9.34 -5.51 -14.36
CA PHE A 290 9.73 -4.11 -14.48
C PHE A 290 9.74 -3.70 -15.96
N GLU A 291 9.20 -2.52 -16.27
CA GLU A 291 9.24 -1.97 -17.65
C GLU A 291 10.67 -1.73 -18.12
N SER A 292 11.53 -1.25 -17.21
CA SER A 292 12.95 -1.03 -17.46
C SER A 292 13.76 -1.20 -16.19
N ILE A 293 14.89 -1.91 -16.28
CA ILE A 293 15.87 -2.02 -15.21
C ILE A 293 17.11 -1.22 -15.64
N PRO A 294 17.70 -0.38 -14.77
CA PRO A 294 18.92 0.33 -15.11
C PRO A 294 20.05 -0.63 -15.51
N GLU A 295 20.77 -0.36 -16.60
CA GLU A 295 21.79 -1.25 -17.17
C GLU A 295 22.87 -1.65 -16.14
N TYR A 296 23.34 -0.70 -15.32
CA TYR A 296 24.32 -0.99 -14.28
C TYR A 296 23.80 -1.97 -13.21
N ILE A 297 22.49 -1.95 -12.94
CA ILE A 297 21.86 -2.90 -12.02
C ILE A 297 21.79 -4.28 -12.65
N GLN A 298 21.36 -4.35 -13.91
CA GLN A 298 21.28 -5.61 -14.65
C GLN A 298 22.65 -6.30 -14.73
N ASN A 299 23.70 -5.54 -15.07
CA ASN A 299 25.08 -6.02 -15.10
C ASN A 299 25.53 -6.59 -13.73
N ILE A 300 25.11 -5.97 -12.62
CA ILE A 300 25.42 -6.47 -11.28
C ILE A 300 24.66 -7.78 -11.00
N ILE A 301 23.38 -7.88 -11.35
CA ILE A 301 22.56 -9.08 -11.17
C ILE A 301 23.18 -10.26 -11.90
N GLU A 302 23.53 -10.09 -13.18
CA GLU A 302 24.15 -11.12 -14.01
C GLU A 302 25.52 -11.55 -13.47
N LYS A 303 26.37 -10.58 -13.07
CA LYS A 303 27.71 -10.86 -12.57
C LYS A 303 27.72 -11.52 -11.20
N LYS A 304 26.85 -11.09 -10.28
CA LYS A 304 26.81 -11.61 -8.91
C LYS A 304 26.07 -12.93 -8.82
N ASN A 305 25.16 -13.19 -9.76
CA ASN A 305 24.27 -14.34 -9.76
C ASN A 305 23.69 -14.55 -8.35
N PHE A 306 22.80 -13.65 -7.92
CA PHE A 306 22.26 -13.65 -6.55
C PHE A 306 21.54 -14.95 -6.16
N ASP A 307 21.15 -15.78 -7.14
CA ASP A 307 20.61 -17.13 -6.93
C ASP A 307 21.68 -18.20 -6.72
N ASN A 308 22.96 -17.86 -6.88
CA ASN A 308 24.06 -18.77 -6.62
C ASN A 308 24.20 -18.93 -5.10
N ASP A 309 23.29 -19.74 -4.55
CA ASP A 309 23.27 -20.20 -3.16
C ASP A 309 24.53 -21.01 -2.82
N THR A 310 25.33 -21.34 -3.84
CA THR A 310 26.63 -21.99 -3.76
C THR A 310 27.61 -21.21 -2.90
N LEU A 311 27.91 -21.77 -1.73
CA LEU A 311 28.94 -21.28 -0.81
C LEU A 311 30.34 -21.71 -1.24
N MET A 312 30.48 -22.93 -1.75
CA MET A 312 31.73 -23.53 -2.21
C MET A 312 31.43 -24.76 -3.08
N GLU A 313 32.30 -25.03 -4.05
CA GLU A 313 32.30 -26.24 -4.86
C GLU A 313 33.68 -26.90 -4.75
N GLU A 314 33.72 -28.18 -4.42
CA GLU A 314 34.95 -28.96 -4.32
C GLU A 314 34.68 -30.41 -4.76
N ASN A 315 35.47 -30.94 -5.70
CA ASN A 315 35.36 -32.32 -6.19
C ASN A 315 33.94 -32.76 -6.62
N GLY A 316 33.17 -31.84 -7.22
CA GLY A 316 31.79 -32.11 -7.66
C GLY A 316 30.73 -31.97 -6.56
N PHE A 317 31.12 -31.75 -5.30
CA PHE A 317 30.19 -31.42 -4.23
C PHE A 317 29.94 -29.90 -4.20
N ILE A 318 28.71 -29.49 -4.44
CA ILE A 318 28.26 -28.09 -4.42
C ILE A 318 27.55 -27.83 -3.10
N LEU A 319 28.23 -27.12 -2.19
CA LEU A 319 27.64 -26.71 -0.91
C LEU A 319 26.76 -25.48 -1.15
N LYS A 320 25.44 -25.62 -0.98
CA LYS A 320 24.49 -24.50 -1.01
C LYS A 320 24.20 -23.97 0.38
N ARG A 321 23.84 -22.69 0.51
CA ARG A 321 23.49 -22.08 1.81
C ARG A 321 22.25 -22.72 2.41
N SER A 322 21.29 -23.11 1.58
CA SER A 322 20.10 -23.90 1.97
C SER A 322 20.44 -25.25 2.61
N MET A 323 21.63 -25.80 2.38
CA MET A 323 22.09 -27.04 3.02
C MET A 323 22.65 -26.81 4.44
N ILE A 324 22.86 -25.56 4.86
CA ILE A 324 23.44 -25.22 6.17
C ILE A 324 22.34 -25.17 7.24
N PRO A 325 22.36 -26.05 8.26
CA PRO A 325 21.35 -26.05 9.30
C PRO A 325 21.40 -24.79 10.17
N LYS A 326 20.30 -24.54 10.90
CA LYS A 326 20.24 -23.45 11.87
C LYS A 326 21.37 -23.61 12.90
N TYR A 327 21.99 -22.50 13.28
CA TYR A 327 23.13 -22.44 14.22
C TYR A 327 24.46 -23.01 13.70
N VAL A 328 24.55 -23.34 12.41
CA VAL A 328 25.80 -23.72 11.77
C VAL A 328 26.34 -22.56 10.94
N ASN A 329 27.62 -22.25 11.09
CA ASN A 329 28.34 -21.26 10.30
C ASN A 329 29.40 -21.94 9.44
N PHE A 330 29.41 -21.66 8.14
CA PHE A 330 30.44 -22.15 7.23
C PHE A 330 31.60 -21.16 7.16
N VAL A 331 32.81 -21.62 7.50
CA VAL A 331 34.04 -20.83 7.43
C VAL A 331 34.80 -21.22 6.18
N LYS A 332 34.97 -20.26 5.27
CA LYS A 332 35.72 -20.41 4.01
C LYS A 332 37.20 -20.76 4.28
N PRO A 333 37.87 -21.46 3.36
CA PRO A 333 39.28 -21.79 3.52
C PRO A 333 40.16 -20.52 3.51
N THR A 334 41.33 -20.62 4.12
CA THR A 334 42.37 -19.58 4.14
C THR A 334 43.70 -20.17 3.68
N GLU A 335 44.72 -19.34 3.52
CA GLU A 335 46.07 -19.81 3.15
C GLU A 335 46.60 -20.86 4.15
N LYS A 336 46.32 -20.70 5.45
CA LYS A 336 46.86 -21.58 6.51
C LYS A 336 45.93 -22.72 6.90
N ARG A 337 44.62 -22.62 6.65
CA ARG A 337 43.61 -23.58 7.16
C ARG A 337 42.57 -23.90 6.09
N GLY A 338 42.09 -25.14 6.06
CA GLY A 338 40.96 -25.52 5.20
C GLY A 338 39.63 -24.94 5.69
N CYS A 339 38.56 -25.15 4.91
CA CYS A 339 37.21 -24.81 5.32
C CYS A 339 36.76 -25.67 6.51
N LYS A 340 35.77 -25.19 7.27
CA LYS A 340 35.14 -25.92 8.38
C LYS A 340 33.71 -25.42 8.65
N PHE A 341 32.96 -26.19 9.42
CA PHE A 341 31.67 -25.79 9.97
C PHE A 341 31.79 -25.56 11.48
N GLU A 342 31.26 -24.44 11.95
CA GLU A 342 31.17 -24.09 13.37
C GLU A 342 29.72 -24.20 13.83
N ILE A 343 29.46 -24.99 14.88
CA ILE A 343 28.13 -25.26 15.41
C ILE A 343 28.00 -24.54 16.74
N ALA A 344 27.00 -23.67 16.84
CA ALA A 344 26.77 -22.80 18.00
C ALA A 344 25.30 -22.84 18.46
N ILE A 345 24.84 -24.02 18.87
CA ILE A 345 23.49 -24.21 19.42
C ILE A 345 23.41 -23.54 20.81
N PRO A 346 22.36 -22.74 21.10
CA PRO A 346 22.18 -22.13 22.41
C PRO A 346 22.17 -23.17 23.54
N GLY A 347 22.89 -22.89 24.63
CA GLY A 347 22.96 -23.78 25.80
C GLY A 347 23.95 -24.95 25.68
N THR A 348 24.58 -25.16 24.52
CA THR A 348 25.59 -26.21 24.35
C THR A 348 26.99 -25.64 24.11
N LYS A 349 28.00 -26.49 24.30
CA LYS A 349 29.40 -26.13 24.00
C LYS A 349 29.56 -26.00 22.49
N ARG A 350 30.16 -24.90 22.03
CA ARG A 350 30.52 -24.72 20.61
C ARG A 350 31.46 -25.84 20.17
N VAL A 351 31.13 -26.47 19.05
CA VAL A 351 31.94 -27.50 18.40
C VAL A 351 32.19 -27.12 16.95
N SER A 352 33.23 -27.68 16.34
CA SER A 352 33.52 -27.48 14.92
C SER A 352 33.95 -28.77 14.26
N THR A 353 33.77 -28.87 12.95
CA THR A 353 34.36 -29.93 12.15
C THR A 353 35.87 -29.73 11.99
N LYS A 354 36.56 -30.76 11.52
CA LYS A 354 38.00 -30.67 11.25
C LYS A 354 38.26 -29.65 10.13
N GLY A 355 39.16 -28.70 10.39
CA GLY A 355 39.58 -27.66 9.41
C GLY A 355 40.82 -28.00 8.59
N ALA A 356 41.18 -29.29 8.50
CA ALA A 356 42.36 -29.72 7.73
C ALA A 356 42.10 -29.59 6.22
N LYS A 357 43.13 -29.22 5.44
CA LYS A 357 43.04 -29.16 3.97
C LYS A 357 42.99 -30.53 3.31
N SER A 358 43.44 -31.57 4.03
CA SER A 358 43.43 -32.96 3.55
C SER A 358 42.06 -33.63 3.62
N ILE A 359 41.04 -32.96 4.20
CA ILE A 359 39.68 -33.49 4.34
C ILE A 359 38.78 -32.71 3.38
N THR A 360 37.99 -33.43 2.61
CA THR A 360 37.10 -32.87 1.59
C THR A 360 35.92 -32.11 2.21
N LEU A 361 35.33 -31.20 1.44
CA LEU A 361 34.12 -30.46 1.84
C LEU A 361 32.94 -31.39 2.18
N GLU A 362 32.73 -32.45 1.41
CA GLU A 362 31.66 -33.43 1.63
C GLU A 362 31.85 -34.20 2.93
N GLU A 363 33.07 -34.69 3.21
CA GLU A 363 33.39 -35.36 4.49
C GLU A 363 33.15 -34.43 5.68
N LYS A 364 33.52 -33.15 5.56
CA LYS A 364 33.25 -32.15 6.61
C LYS A 364 31.77 -31.87 6.77
N PHE A 365 31.00 -31.86 5.68
CA PHE A 365 29.55 -31.69 5.74
C PHE A 365 28.91 -32.88 6.45
N ASN A 366 29.30 -34.11 6.13
CA ASN A 366 28.82 -35.31 6.81
C ASN A 366 29.23 -35.34 8.30
N GLU A 367 30.47 -34.93 8.64
CA GLU A 367 30.90 -34.75 10.04
C GLU A 367 30.02 -33.74 10.78
N MET A 368 29.65 -32.62 10.13
CA MET A 368 28.76 -31.61 10.69
C MET A 368 27.36 -32.16 10.96
N MET A 369 26.78 -32.92 10.03
CA MET A 369 25.48 -33.55 10.21
C MET A 369 25.48 -34.56 11.36
N MET A 370 26.54 -35.37 11.49
CA MET A 370 26.68 -36.33 12.60
C MET A 370 26.82 -35.67 13.98
N LYS A 371 27.30 -34.43 14.05
CA LYS A 371 27.42 -33.66 15.30
C LYS A 371 26.12 -32.95 15.70
N LEU A 372 25.12 -32.88 14.82
CA LEU A 372 23.82 -32.28 15.10
C LEU A 372 22.82 -33.28 15.68
N ILE A 373 23.09 -34.58 15.51
CA ILE A 373 22.40 -35.69 16.17
C ILE A 373 22.99 -35.83 17.57
#